data_AF-A0A2K2VFM6-F1
#
_entry.id   AF-A0A2K2VFM6-F1
#
_cell.length_a   1.000
_cell.length_b   1.000
_cell.length_c   1.000
_cell.angle_alpha   90.00
_cell.angle_beta   90.00
_cell.angle_gamma   90.00
#
_symmetry.space_group_name_H-M   'P 1'
#
loop_
_entity.id
_entity.type
_entity.pdbx_description
1 polymer ?
#
loop_
_entity_poly.entity_id
_entity_poly.type
_entity_poly.pdbx_seq_one_letter_code
_entity_poly.pdbx_strand_id
1 'polypeptide(L)' 'MVKPEDVKEALKKIARKKLEEEKKDVVAVHYSELAKYLQISPVYALTWLRTVCEEIGRYVNGKCVIYTNDME' A
#
# COMPACT_ATOMS: atom_id res chain seq x y z
N MET A 1 9.44 -8.90 13.37
CA MET A 1 9.06 -9.57 12.10
C MET A 1 7.80 -8.89 11.61
N VAL A 2 7.79 -8.35 10.39
CA VAL A 2 6.61 -7.67 9.83
C VAL A 2 5.54 -8.72 9.51
N LYS A 3 4.30 -8.53 9.97
CA LYS A 3 3.17 -9.40 9.67
C LYS A 3 2.37 -8.86 8.48
N PRO A 4 1.55 -9.68 7.80
CA PRO A 4 0.68 -9.23 6.72
C PRO A 4 -0.26 -8.08 7.16
N GLU A 5 -0.76 -8.13 8.40
CA GLU A 5 -1.65 -7.12 8.98
C GLU A 5 -0.97 -5.75 9.09
N ASP A 6 0.31 -5.70 9.52
CA ASP A 6 1.08 -4.46 9.62
C ASP A 6 1.24 -3.79 8.23
N VAL A 7 1.45 -4.60 7.19
CA VAL A 7 1.57 -4.14 5.81
C VAL A 7 0.23 -3.58 5.32
N LYS A 8 -0.87 -4.27 5.61
CA LYS A 8 -2.23 -3.84 5.23
C LYS A 8 -2.57 -2.50 5.87
N GLU A 9 -2.31 -2.35 7.17
CA GLU A 9 -2.49 -1.08 7.88
C GLU A 9 -1.60 0.03 7.31
N ALA A 10 -0.33 -0.27 7.02
CA ALA A 10 0.58 0.70 6.41
C ALA A 10 0.09 1.16 5.04
N LEU A 11 -0.35 0.24 4.18
CA LEU A 11 -0.94 0.54 2.88
C LEU A 11 -2.18 1.42 3.02
N LYS A 12 -3.11 1.08 3.93
CA LYS A 12 -4.32 1.88 4.20
C LYS A 12 -3.95 3.28 4.69
N LYS A 13 -2.97 3.43 5.60
CA LYS A 13 -2.53 4.75 6.10
C LYS A 13 -1.89 5.60 5.01
N ILE A 14 -0.99 5.02 4.20
CA ILE A 14 -0.35 5.74 3.08
C ILE A 14 -1.39 6.13 2.03
N ALA A 15 -2.29 5.21 1.69
CA ALA A 15 -3.36 5.46 0.72
C ALA A 15 -4.30 6.56 1.20
N ARG A 16 -4.81 6.48 2.43
CA ARG A 16 -5.70 7.48 3.02
C ARG A 16 -5.08 8.89 2.97
N LYS A 17 -3.82 9.00 3.40
CA LYS A 17 -3.11 10.29 3.38
C LYS A 17 -3.06 10.87 1.96
N LYS A 18 -2.71 10.05 0.96
CA LYS A 18 -2.69 10.48 -0.44
C LYS A 18 -4.08 10.84 -0.98
N LEU A 19 -5.12 10.08 -0.63
CA LEU A 19 -6.49 10.36 -1.05
C LEU A 19 -6.94 11.73 -0.53
N GLU A 20 -6.64 12.03 0.73
CA GLU A 20 -6.95 13.33 1.36
C GLU A 20 -6.12 14.48 0.75
N GLU A 21 -4.82 14.26 0.48
CA GLU A 21 -3.93 15.27 -0.12
C GLU A 21 -4.26 15.55 -1.59
N GLU A 22 -4.54 14.52 -2.38
CA GLU A 22 -4.77 14.63 -3.82
C GLU A 22 -6.25 14.87 -4.19
N LYS A 23 -7.18 14.71 -3.23
CA LYS A 23 -8.65 14.75 -3.44
C LYS A 23 -9.10 13.85 -4.61
N LYS A 24 -8.56 12.64 -4.66
CA LYS A 24 -8.86 11.63 -5.70
C LYS A 24 -9.59 10.44 -5.08
N ASP A 25 -10.31 9.70 -5.91
CA ASP A 25 -10.95 8.42 -5.55
C ASP A 25 -10.04 7.21 -5.67
N VAL A 26 -8.84 7.39 -6.22
CA VAL A 26 -7.86 6.32 -6.44
C VAL A 26 -6.45 6.82 -6.19
N VAL A 27 -5.64 5.99 -5.53
CA VAL A 27 -4.23 6.26 -5.27
C VAL A 27 -3.39 5.03 -5.56
N ALA A 28 -2.14 5.29 -5.94
CA ALA A 28 -1.14 4.25 -6.11
C ALA A 28 -0.06 4.39 -5.04
N VAL A 29 0.16 3.32 -4.28
CA VAL A 29 1.22 3.22 -3.27
C VAL A 29 2.36 2.38 -3.85
N HIS A 30 3.52 2.98 -4.05
CA HIS A 30 4.68 2.24 -4.57
C HIS A 30 5.38 1.45 -3.46
N TYR A 31 5.96 0.29 -3.78
CA TYR A 31 6.66 -0.54 -2.78
C TYR A 31 7.77 0.21 -2.03
N SER A 32 8.40 1.20 -2.65
CA SER A 32 9.43 2.02 -2.00
C SER A 32 8.85 2.95 -0.93
N GLU A 33 7.61 3.41 -1.08
CA GLU A 33 6.91 4.21 -0.06
C GLU A 33 6.54 3.33 1.13
N LEU A 34 6.04 2.12 0.86
CA LEU A 34 5.79 1.11 1.87
C LEU A 34 7.08 0.74 2.63
N ALA A 35 8.18 0.54 1.90
CA ALA A 35 9.49 0.23 2.47
C ALA A 35 9.97 1.32 3.44
N LYS A 36 9.83 2.59 3.03
CA LYS A 36 10.17 3.75 3.86
C LYS A 36 9.28 3.82 5.11
N TYR A 37 7.99 3.58 4.95
CA TYR A 37 7.03 3.62 6.05
C TYR A 37 7.30 2.55 7.11
N LEU A 38 7.55 1.31 6.66
CA LEU A 38 7.83 0.17 7.53
C LEU A 38 9.30 0.04 7.96
N GLN A 39 10.19 0.92 7.47
CA GLN A 39 11.65 0.86 7.67
C GLN A 39 12.25 -0.51 7.33
N ILE A 40 11.83 -1.09 6.20
CA ILE A 40 12.31 -2.38 5.69
C ILE A 40 13.02 -2.24 4.34
N SER A 41 13.72 -3.29 3.93
CA SER A 41 14.32 -3.33 2.59
C SER A 41 13.24 -3.24 1.51
N PRO A 42 13.48 -2.49 0.41
CA PRO A 42 12.55 -2.39 -0.72
C PRO A 42 12.18 -3.75 -1.32
N VAL A 43 13.09 -4.73 -1.26
CA VAL A 43 12.85 -6.10 -1.75
C VAL A 43 11.77 -6.78 -0.91
N TYR A 44 11.84 -6.68 0.42
CA TYR A 44 10.81 -7.23 1.31
C TYR A 44 9.48 -6.50 1.15
N ALA A 45 9.51 -5.16 1.03
CA ALA A 45 8.31 -4.39 0.79
C ALA A 45 7.63 -4.77 -0.53
N LEU A 46 8.38 -5.03 -1.59
CA LEU A 46 7.85 -5.48 -2.88
C LEU A 46 7.14 -6.83 -2.75
N THR A 47 7.77 -7.81 -2.07
CA THR A 47 7.17 -9.11 -1.81
C THR A 47 5.86 -8.96 -1.03
N TRP A 48 5.88 -8.17 0.04
CA TRP A 48 4.70 -7.90 0.85
C TRP A 48 3.60 -7.17 0.08
N LEU A 49 3.96 -6.17 -0.72
CA LEU A 49 3.03 -5.43 -1.57
C LEU A 49 2.31 -6.38 -2.53
N ARG A 50 3.04 -7.34 -3.13
CA ARG A 50 2.45 -8.28 -4.08
C ARG A 50 1.42 -9.20 -3.43
N THR A 51 1.68 -9.66 -2.20
CA THR A 51 0.78 -10.56 -1.47
C THR A 51 -0.42 -9.83 -0.86
N VAL A 52 -0.19 -8.69 -0.21
CA VAL A 52 -1.22 -8.01 0.60
C VAL A 52 -2.07 -7.05 -0.23
N CYS A 53 -1.55 -6.55 -1.35
CA CYS A 53 -2.30 -5.61 -2.16
C CYS A 53 -3.58 -6.22 -2.75
N GLU A 54 -3.59 -7.52 -3.05
CA GLU A 54 -4.77 -8.20 -3.63
C GLU A 54 -5.98 -8.19 -2.68
N GLU A 55 -5.78 -7.97 -1.37
CA GLU A 55 -6.87 -7.89 -0.40
C GLU A 55 -7.55 -6.51 -0.31
N ILE A 56 -6.89 -5.45 -0.76
CA ILE A 56 -7.33 -4.06 -0.56
C ILE A 56 -7.26 -3.21 -1.84
N GLY A 57 -7.00 -3.85 -2.98
CA GLY A 57 -6.78 -3.17 -4.23
C GLY A 57 -6.15 -4.06 -5.29
N ARG A 58 -5.41 -3.44 -6.22
CA ARG A 58 -4.83 -4.10 -7.37
C ARG A 58 -3.34 -3.83 -7.52
N TYR A 59 -2.55 -4.89 -7.55
CA TYR A 59 -1.12 -4.80 -7.79
C TYR A 59 -0.81 -4.56 -9.28
N VAL A 60 -0.07 -3.49 -9.59
CA VAL A 60 0.35 -3.14 -10.96
C VAL A 60 1.77 -2.54 -10.93
N ASN A 61 2.73 -3.17 -11.62
CA ASN A 61 4.10 -2.64 -11.83
C ASN A 61 4.77 -2.08 -10.55
N GLY A 62 4.75 -2.85 -9.45
CA GLY A 62 5.37 -2.43 -8.18
C GLY A 62 4.55 -1.40 -7.38
N LYS A 63 3.29 -1.17 -7.77
CA LYS A 63 2.35 -0.29 -7.07
C LYS A 63 1.14 -1.07 -6.63
N CYS A 64 0.61 -0.71 -5.46
CA CYS A 64 -0.72 -1.10 -5.05
C CYS A 64 -1.68 0.03 -5.36
N VAL A 65 -2.60 -0.21 -6.29
CA VAL A 65 -3.67 0.73 -6.65
C VAL A 65 -4.85 0.45 -5.72
N ILE A 66 -5.21 1.43 -4.90
CA ILE A 66 -6.26 1.34 -3.89
C ILE A 66 -7.33 2.36 -4.24
N TYR A 67 -8.58 1.91 -4.31
CA TYR A 67 -9.74 2.76 -4.53
C TYR A 67 -10.40 3.08 -3.18
N THR A 68 -11.06 4.23 -3.08
CA THR A 68 -11.80 4.63 -1.88
C THR A 68 -12.83 3.60 -1.44
N ASN A 69 -13.50 2.94 -2.40
CA ASN A 69 -14.48 1.88 -2.13
C ASN A 69 -13.89 0.59 -1.53
N ASP A 70 -12.60 0.31 -1.73
CA ASP A 70 -11.95 -0.90 -1.19
C ASP A 70 -11.47 -0.71 0.26
N MET A 71 -11.70 0.47 0.85
CA MET A 71 -11.24 0.80 2.20
C MET A 71 -12.26 0.54 3.32
N GLU A 72 -13.53 0.24 2.98
CA GLU A 72 -14.62 -0.14 3.91
C GLU A 72 -14.38 -1.47 4.65
#